data_AF-A0A964XEN0-F1
#
_entry.id   AF-A0A964XEN0-F1
#
_cell.length_a   1.000
_cell.length_b   1.000
_cell.length_c   1.000
_cell.angle_alpha   90.00
_cell.angle_beta   90.00
_cell.angle_gamma   90.00
#
_symmetry.space_group_name_H-M   'P 1'
#
loop_
_entity.id
_entity.type
_entity.pdbx_description
1 polymer ?
#
loop_
_entity_poly.entity_id
_entity_poly.type
_entity_poly.pdbx_seq_one_letter_code
_entity_poly.pdbx_strand_id
1 'polypeptide(L)'
;MENVIGSIETVSNFIWGGAWGDTRILPVGPLGIILLGTGIIMMIRLGARPLRRFVPALVEVWKGRKAQGEDGAITPWQALSTALSGQVGTGNLAGVATAITLGGPGAIFWMWIVALFGMALAFSESSLAVKYRETDEYGRINGGPMYYIKNGLGKKWGWLAVIFCLGTLCSASVTGSMIQANSITEAVVETGDSVAGLAIPAWLVGLVLSALVFAVIIGGIKSIGSVAGKVVPVMAAAYVLIALLVLLLNAPKVPAAFMQIIGSAFGWQEAVGGAAGYGVLSAIRAGIARGLFSNEAGQGSAPIAHAAAKTKNPVEQGEIAMIGVFIDTIIICTMTALVILTVTGDFKKSPSLMAANSCVAAGIETPGGTDIGTLFPSASTEGRERLVAENSAAATAYLESCRPVSRSMTSPWPPRAIPVFSSMSIMPGKPMPIPRRSRRAPMARHCPMASSSWRSRCSSSPSPRFSAGLIMASRR
;
A
#
# COMPACT_ATOMS: atom_id res chain seq x y z
N MET A 1 -21.09 -7.54 -16.03
CA MET A 1 -20.08 -7.40 -14.96
C MET A 1 -18.69 -7.65 -15.53
N GLU A 2 -18.49 -8.72 -16.31
CA GLU A 2 -17.25 -9.04 -17.04
C GLU A 2 -16.73 -7.89 -17.92
N ASN A 3 -17.59 -7.24 -18.72
CA ASN A 3 -17.17 -6.10 -19.54
C ASN A 3 -16.64 -4.90 -18.72
N VAL A 4 -17.15 -4.72 -17.51
CA VAL A 4 -16.72 -3.63 -16.61
C VAL A 4 -15.38 -3.99 -15.96
N ILE A 5 -15.22 -5.24 -15.52
CA ILE A 5 -13.96 -5.75 -14.94
C ILE A 5 -12.84 -5.70 -15.98
N GLY A 6 -13.08 -6.20 -17.20
CA GLY A 6 -12.08 -6.15 -18.28
C GLY A 6 -11.70 -4.72 -18.69
N SER A 7 -12.63 -3.77 -18.61
CA SER A 7 -12.33 -2.34 -18.83
C SER A 7 -11.41 -1.78 -17.73
N ILE A 8 -11.70 -2.11 -16.47
CA ILE A 8 -10.89 -1.70 -15.32
C ILE A 8 -9.48 -2.29 -15.41
N GLU A 9 -9.38 -3.58 -15.75
CA GLU A 9 -8.10 -4.27 -15.92
C GLU A 9 -7.27 -3.67 -17.05
N THR A 10 -7.90 -3.35 -18.19
CA THR A 10 -7.22 -2.69 -19.32
C THR A 10 -6.63 -1.35 -18.90
N VAL A 11 -7.41 -0.52 -18.20
CA VAL A 11 -6.94 0.78 -17.71
C VAL A 11 -5.84 0.61 -16.65
N SER A 12 -6.00 -0.33 -15.72
CA SER A 12 -5.00 -0.63 -14.69
C SER A 12 -3.67 -1.10 -15.30
N ASN A 13 -3.75 -2.02 -16.27
CA ASN A 13 -2.60 -2.54 -17.01
C ASN A 13 -1.89 -1.44 -17.79
N PHE A 14 -2.62 -0.45 -18.31
CA PHE A 14 -2.01 0.69 -18.95
C PHE A 14 -1.28 1.57 -17.92
N ILE A 15 -1.97 1.97 -16.85
CA ILE A 15 -1.45 2.89 -15.82
C ILE A 15 -0.20 2.34 -15.12
N TRP A 16 -0.22 1.06 -14.75
CA TRP A 16 0.85 0.41 -13.98
C TRP A 16 1.82 -0.39 -14.84
N GLY A 17 1.33 -1.00 -15.91
CA GLY A 17 2.10 -1.92 -16.75
C GLY A 17 2.54 -1.36 -18.10
N GLY A 18 1.99 -0.22 -18.54
CA GLY A 18 2.26 0.35 -19.86
C GLY A 18 1.63 -0.43 -21.01
N ALA A 19 0.68 -1.33 -20.73
CA ALA A 19 0.03 -2.18 -21.73
C ALA A 19 -1.44 -1.79 -21.95
N TRP A 20 -1.88 -1.75 -23.20
CA TRP A 20 -3.29 -1.59 -23.55
C TRP A 20 -3.77 -2.85 -24.25
N GLY A 21 -4.70 -3.57 -23.62
CA GLY A 21 -5.04 -4.94 -24.01
C GLY A 21 -3.80 -5.83 -24.03
N ASP A 22 -3.61 -6.56 -25.13
CA ASP A 22 -2.47 -7.47 -25.33
C ASP A 22 -1.21 -6.77 -25.84
N THR A 23 -1.28 -5.47 -26.11
CA THR A 23 -0.19 -4.70 -26.72
C THR A 23 0.52 -3.84 -25.69
N ARG A 24 1.85 -3.97 -25.63
CA ARG A 24 2.68 -3.15 -24.75
C ARG A 24 3.07 -1.86 -25.46
N ILE A 25 2.59 -0.73 -24.95
CA ILE A 25 2.81 0.62 -25.51
C ILE A 25 4.03 1.26 -24.85
N LEU A 26 4.18 1.10 -23.54
CA LEU A 26 5.26 1.68 -22.75
C LEU A 26 6.05 0.59 -22.00
N PRO A 27 7.38 0.77 -21.85
CA PRO A 27 8.23 -0.16 -21.10
C PRO A 27 7.85 -0.21 -19.61
N VAL A 28 7.48 0.93 -19.04
CA VAL A 28 7.03 1.09 -17.65
C VAL A 28 5.71 1.84 -17.68
N GLY A 29 4.79 1.52 -16.75
CA GLY A 29 3.53 2.25 -16.62
C GLY A 29 3.75 3.75 -16.43
N PRO A 30 2.94 4.62 -17.06
CA PRO A 30 3.07 6.07 -16.97
C PRO A 30 3.02 6.57 -15.52
N LEU A 31 2.25 5.92 -14.63
CA LEU A 31 2.22 6.29 -13.22
C LEU A 31 3.55 6.02 -12.52
N GLY A 32 4.18 4.88 -12.80
CA GLY A 32 5.52 4.55 -12.29
C GLY A 32 6.56 5.57 -12.76
N ILE A 33 6.48 5.99 -14.02
CA ILE A 33 7.37 7.03 -14.58
C ILE A 33 7.16 8.37 -13.88
N ILE A 34 5.91 8.80 -13.69
CA ILE A 34 5.58 10.09 -13.04
C ILE A 34 6.03 10.08 -11.58
N LEU A 35 5.75 9.02 -10.83
CA LEU A 35 6.09 8.93 -9.40
C LEU A 35 7.60 8.85 -9.20
N LEU A 36 8.29 7.96 -9.92
CA LEU A 36 9.75 7.85 -9.84
C LEU A 36 10.43 9.15 -10.31
N GLY A 37 9.96 9.72 -11.42
CA GLY A 37 10.43 11.00 -11.94
C GLY A 37 10.25 12.14 -10.95
N THR A 38 9.11 12.20 -10.26
CA THR A 38 8.86 13.19 -9.20
C THR A 38 9.82 12.97 -8.02
N GLY A 39 10.07 11.72 -7.62
CA GLY A 39 11.04 11.40 -6.57
C GLY A 39 12.46 11.83 -6.92
N ILE A 40 12.88 11.61 -8.17
CA ILE A 40 14.18 12.08 -8.69
C ILE A 40 14.25 13.62 -8.65
N ILE A 41 13.22 14.30 -9.17
CA ILE A 41 13.15 15.77 -9.16
C ILE A 41 13.22 16.31 -7.74
N MET A 42 12.49 15.72 -6.79
CA MET A 42 12.51 16.13 -5.40
C MET A 42 13.87 15.85 -4.74
N MET A 43 14.49 14.71 -5.02
CA MET A 43 15.82 14.39 -4.52
C MET A 43 16.85 15.44 -4.95
N ILE A 44 16.82 15.83 -6.23
CA ILE A 44 17.71 16.86 -6.78
C ILE A 44 17.39 18.24 -6.17
N ARG A 45 16.11 18.65 -6.16
CA ARG A 45 15.72 19.97 -5.64
C ARG A 45 15.95 20.14 -4.14
N LEU A 46 15.90 19.07 -3.38
CA LEU A 46 16.26 19.05 -1.96
C LEU A 46 17.77 19.00 -1.75
N GLY A 47 18.60 18.98 -2.81
CA GLY A 47 20.06 18.91 -2.71
C GLY A 47 20.54 17.62 -2.04
N ALA A 48 19.87 16.49 -2.37
CA ALA A 48 20.06 15.18 -1.74
C ALA A 48 19.95 15.21 -0.20
N ARG A 49 19.18 16.15 0.36
CA ARG A 49 18.97 16.26 1.82
C ARG A 49 18.54 14.95 2.47
N PRO A 50 17.60 14.15 1.92
CA PRO A 50 17.24 12.87 2.53
C PRO A 50 18.43 11.95 2.79
N LEU A 51 19.42 11.94 1.88
CA LEU A 51 20.63 11.14 2.01
C LEU A 51 21.63 11.79 2.97
N ARG A 52 21.86 13.10 2.83
CA ARG A 52 22.84 13.85 3.65
C ARG A 52 22.43 13.96 5.12
N ARG A 53 21.13 13.96 5.41
CA ARG A 53 20.55 14.09 6.75
C ARG A 53 20.03 12.77 7.30
N PHE A 54 20.34 11.65 6.67
CA PHE A 54 19.89 10.33 7.10
C PHE A 54 20.26 10.01 8.56
N VAL A 55 21.53 10.20 8.95
CA VAL A 55 21.99 9.93 10.31
C VAL A 55 21.34 10.87 11.35
N PRO A 56 21.31 12.20 11.14
CA PRO A 56 20.53 13.10 12.00
C PRO A 56 19.05 12.70 12.12
N ALA A 57 18.41 12.32 11.01
CA ALA A 57 17.02 11.90 11.00
C ALA A 57 16.77 10.66 11.88
N LEU A 58 17.68 9.68 11.88
CA LEU A 58 17.59 8.55 12.81
C LEU A 58 17.59 9.02 14.28
N VAL A 59 18.44 9.99 14.62
CA VAL A 59 18.46 10.56 15.97
C VAL A 59 17.17 11.32 16.30
N GLU A 60 16.62 12.06 15.33
CA GLU A 60 15.34 12.77 15.45
C GLU A 60 14.17 11.82 15.70
N VAL A 61 14.13 10.65 15.05
CA VAL A 61 13.14 9.60 15.32
C VAL A 61 13.16 9.19 16.80
N TRP A 62 14.35 8.94 17.36
CA TRP A 62 14.49 8.54 18.77
C TRP A 62 14.10 9.66 19.74
N LYS A 63 14.51 10.91 19.46
CA LYS A 63 14.12 12.07 20.26
C LYS A 63 12.61 12.34 20.19
N GLY A 64 12.01 12.12 19.03
CA GLY A 64 10.58 12.26 18.76
C GLY A 64 9.69 11.35 19.61
N ARG A 65 10.24 10.37 20.33
CA ARG A 65 9.49 9.57 21.33
C ARG A 65 9.03 10.38 22.54
N LYS A 66 9.81 11.40 22.92
CA LYS A 66 9.60 12.20 24.13
C LYS A 66 9.03 13.58 23.86
N ALA A 67 8.72 13.91 22.60
CA ALA A 67 8.21 15.22 22.23
C ALA A 67 6.93 15.54 23.01
N GLN A 68 7.01 16.59 23.84
CA GLN A 68 5.88 17.17 24.55
C GLN A 68 5.57 18.54 23.94
N GLY A 69 4.30 18.80 23.69
CA GLY A 69 3.83 20.03 23.05
C GLY A 69 2.32 20.01 22.85
N GLU A 70 1.76 21.20 22.66
CA GLU A 70 0.31 21.42 22.45
C GLU A 70 -0.09 21.28 20.98
N ASP A 71 0.82 21.57 20.04
CA ASP A 71 0.54 21.59 18.59
C ASP A 71 0.68 20.22 17.91
N GLY A 72 -0.23 19.30 18.25
CA GLY A 72 -0.31 17.95 17.67
C GLY A 72 -1.16 17.00 18.51
N ALA A 73 -1.64 15.92 17.91
CA ALA A 73 -2.39 14.89 18.64
C ALA A 73 -1.48 13.79 19.21
N ILE A 74 -0.41 13.43 18.47
CA ILE A 74 0.46 12.28 18.76
C ILE A 74 1.94 12.66 18.64
N THR A 75 2.85 11.91 19.26
CA THR A 75 4.29 12.21 19.13
C THR A 75 4.80 11.90 17.71
N PRO A 76 5.91 12.51 17.25
CA PRO A 76 6.53 12.17 15.97
C PRO A 76 6.83 10.67 15.81
N TRP A 77 7.24 9.99 16.89
CA TRP A 77 7.40 8.53 16.90
C TRP A 77 6.10 7.78 16.65
N GLN A 78 5.02 8.19 17.31
CA GLN A 78 3.70 7.58 17.12
C GLN A 78 3.18 7.85 15.70
N ALA A 79 3.46 9.02 15.14
CA ALA A 79 3.10 9.34 13.76
C ALA A 79 3.85 8.45 12.76
N LEU A 80 5.18 8.32 12.90
CA LEU A 80 5.99 7.39 12.11
C LEU A 80 5.49 5.95 12.26
N SER A 81 5.25 5.51 13.50
CA SER A 81 4.77 4.15 13.77
C SER A 81 3.37 3.91 13.17
N THR A 82 2.51 4.93 13.17
CA THR A 82 1.17 4.84 12.55
C THR A 82 1.29 4.73 11.04
N ALA A 83 2.13 5.54 10.40
CA ALA A 83 2.40 5.42 8.96
C ALA A 83 3.00 4.04 8.61
N LEU A 84 4.00 3.60 9.38
CA LEU A 84 4.62 2.28 9.23
C LEU A 84 3.64 1.13 9.48
N SER A 85 2.60 1.30 10.31
CA SER A 85 1.60 0.25 10.53
C SER A 85 0.80 -0.09 9.27
N GLY A 86 0.58 0.90 8.39
CA GLY A 86 -0.10 0.71 7.11
C GLY A 86 0.84 0.19 6.03
N GLN A 87 2.10 0.61 6.07
CA GLN A 87 3.14 0.19 5.12
C GLN A 87 3.59 -1.24 5.40
N VAL A 88 4.02 -1.53 6.63
CA VAL A 88 4.56 -2.85 7.00
C VAL A 88 3.41 -3.83 7.25
N GLY A 89 2.94 -4.47 6.19
CA GLY A 89 1.85 -5.46 6.26
C GLY A 89 2.00 -6.59 5.26
N THR A 90 0.89 -7.31 5.02
CA THR A 90 0.89 -8.47 4.11
C THR A 90 1.21 -8.06 2.68
N GLY A 91 0.81 -6.85 2.28
CA GLY A 91 1.13 -6.23 1.00
C GLY A 91 2.63 -6.16 0.70
N ASN A 92 3.49 -6.06 1.71
CA ASN A 92 4.92 -5.87 1.53
C ASN A 92 5.64 -7.21 1.48
N LEU A 93 5.19 -8.17 2.28
CA LEU A 93 5.69 -9.55 2.25
C LEU A 93 5.27 -10.26 0.96
N ALA A 94 3.97 -10.26 0.65
CA ALA A 94 3.43 -10.83 -0.59
C ALA A 94 3.86 -10.02 -1.81
N GLY A 95 4.04 -8.70 -1.66
CA GLY A 95 4.53 -7.82 -2.72
C GLY A 95 5.94 -8.16 -3.16
N VAL A 96 6.85 -8.43 -2.22
CA VAL A 96 8.22 -8.89 -2.51
C VAL A 96 8.21 -10.25 -3.20
N ALA A 97 7.41 -11.21 -2.71
CA ALA A 97 7.27 -12.51 -3.35
C ALA A 97 6.74 -12.39 -4.79
N THR A 98 5.75 -11.52 -5.00
CA THR A 98 5.18 -11.22 -6.33
C THR A 98 6.21 -10.53 -7.22
N ALA A 99 7.01 -9.61 -6.69
CA ALA A 99 8.06 -8.92 -7.44
C ALA A 99 9.11 -9.91 -7.97
N ILE A 100 9.61 -10.80 -7.09
CA ILE A 100 10.57 -11.85 -7.47
C ILE A 100 9.94 -12.81 -8.49
N THR A 101 8.67 -13.16 -8.33
CA THR A 101 8.02 -14.11 -9.22
C THR A 101 7.75 -13.54 -10.60
N LEU A 102 7.27 -12.30 -10.69
CA LEU A 102 6.91 -11.66 -11.96
C LEU A 102 8.10 -11.02 -12.68
N GLY A 103 9.06 -10.45 -11.93
CA GLY A 103 10.19 -9.70 -12.45
C GLY A 103 11.55 -10.35 -12.22
N GLY A 104 11.61 -11.50 -11.55
CA GLY A 104 12.86 -12.13 -11.14
C GLY A 104 13.51 -11.43 -9.93
N PRO A 105 14.62 -12.00 -9.42
CA PRO A 105 15.37 -11.44 -8.29
C PRO A 105 15.84 -9.99 -8.52
N GLY A 106 16.08 -9.62 -9.78
CA GLY A 106 16.46 -8.26 -10.19
C GLY A 106 15.43 -7.18 -9.84
N ALA A 107 14.16 -7.55 -9.64
CA ALA A 107 13.13 -6.61 -9.23
C ALA A 107 13.43 -5.95 -7.87
N ILE A 108 14.13 -6.66 -6.97
CA ILE A 108 14.47 -6.17 -5.63
C ILE A 108 15.46 -4.99 -5.71
N PHE A 109 16.42 -5.05 -6.63
CA PHE A 109 17.32 -3.92 -6.87
C PHE A 109 16.55 -2.66 -7.25
N TRP A 110 15.58 -2.80 -8.16
CA TRP A 110 14.74 -1.68 -8.59
C TRP A 110 13.80 -1.18 -7.49
N MET A 111 13.35 -2.06 -6.58
CA MET A 111 12.66 -1.63 -5.35
C MET A 111 13.56 -0.75 -4.47
N TRP A 112 14.86 -1.06 -4.35
CA TRP A 112 15.80 -0.21 -3.60
C TRP A 112 15.97 1.17 -4.24
N ILE A 113 16.10 1.24 -5.57
CA ILE A 113 16.18 2.51 -6.30
C ILE A 113 14.92 3.34 -6.08
N VAL A 114 13.74 2.70 -6.13
CA VAL A 114 12.46 3.37 -5.87
C VAL A 114 12.38 3.86 -4.44
N ALA A 115 12.81 3.08 -3.46
CA ALA A 115 12.84 3.51 -2.06
C ALA A 115 13.80 4.69 -1.82
N LEU A 116 14.96 4.69 -2.50
CA LEU A 116 15.93 5.78 -2.43
C LEU A 116 15.29 7.12 -2.82
N PHE A 117 14.62 7.16 -3.96
CA PHE A 117 13.90 8.36 -4.40
C PHE A 117 12.58 8.58 -3.65
N GLY A 118 11.97 7.51 -3.17
CA GLY A 118 10.78 7.53 -2.31
C GLY A 118 11.03 8.24 -0.98
N MET A 119 12.24 8.17 -0.43
CA MET A 119 12.62 8.98 0.75
C MET A 119 12.45 10.48 0.50
N ALA A 120 12.76 10.98 -0.70
CA ALA A 120 12.57 12.39 -1.05
C ALA A 120 11.08 12.76 -1.19
N LEU A 121 10.25 11.85 -1.70
CA LEU A 121 8.80 12.03 -1.76
C LEU A 121 8.20 12.07 -0.36
N ALA A 122 8.50 11.06 0.47
CA ALA A 122 8.00 10.96 1.83
C ALA A 122 8.39 12.18 2.69
N PHE A 123 9.63 12.66 2.53
CA PHE A 123 10.09 13.91 3.14
C PHE A 123 9.22 15.10 2.70
N SER A 124 9.03 15.25 1.39
CA SER A 124 8.33 16.40 0.80
C SER A 124 6.86 16.42 1.21
N GLU A 125 6.17 15.29 1.06
CA GLU A 125 4.76 15.13 1.38
C GLU A 125 4.48 15.39 2.87
N SER A 126 5.30 14.82 3.75
CA SER A 126 5.11 14.96 5.20
C SER A 126 5.46 16.37 5.68
N SER A 127 6.47 17.01 5.07
CA SER A 127 6.77 18.43 5.30
C SER A 127 5.61 19.32 4.88
N LEU A 128 5.03 19.08 3.70
CA LEU A 128 3.87 19.84 3.22
C LEU A 128 2.65 19.61 4.12
N ALA A 129 2.44 18.38 4.59
CA ALA A 129 1.32 18.06 5.48
C ALA A 129 1.40 18.82 6.80
N VAL A 130 2.59 18.94 7.40
CA VAL A 130 2.76 19.75 8.63
C VAL A 130 2.60 21.23 8.34
N LYS A 131 3.12 21.72 7.20
CA LYS A 131 3.07 23.14 6.84
C LYS A 131 1.66 23.65 6.55
N TYR A 132 0.80 22.82 5.95
CA TYR A 132 -0.52 23.22 5.46
C TYR A 132 -1.71 22.60 6.23
N ARG A 133 -1.45 21.92 7.36
CA ARG A 133 -2.51 21.39 8.23
C ARG A 133 -3.37 22.50 8.83
N GLU A 134 -4.62 22.16 9.11
CA GLU A 134 -5.60 23.02 9.77
C GLU A 134 -5.97 22.44 11.13
N THR A 135 -6.40 23.31 12.05
CA THR A 135 -7.06 22.90 13.28
C THR A 135 -8.56 23.14 13.12
N ASP A 136 -9.37 22.11 13.34
CA ASP A 136 -10.83 22.24 13.27
C ASP A 136 -11.43 22.90 14.53
N GLU A 137 -12.74 23.11 14.51
CA GLU A 137 -13.52 23.69 15.61
C GLU A 137 -13.46 22.88 16.92
N TYR A 138 -13.09 21.60 16.85
CA TYR A 138 -12.92 20.71 18.00
C TYR A 138 -11.46 20.65 18.47
N GLY A 139 -10.58 21.50 17.94
CA GLY A 139 -9.16 21.52 18.28
C GLY A 139 -8.37 20.34 17.70
N ARG A 140 -8.92 19.61 16.73
CA ARG A 140 -8.23 18.47 16.10
C ARG A 140 -7.43 18.95 14.91
N ILE A 141 -6.24 18.39 14.77
CA ILE A 141 -5.32 18.72 13.69
C ILE A 141 -5.58 17.79 12.52
N ASN A 142 -5.93 18.39 11.38
CA ASN A 142 -6.25 17.71 10.15
C ASN A 142 -5.28 18.17 9.05
N GLY A 143 -4.63 17.23 8.38
CA GLY A 143 -3.63 17.53 7.36
C GLY A 143 -3.40 16.35 6.42
N GLY A 144 -2.51 16.55 5.46
CA GLY A 144 -2.27 15.61 4.36
C GLY A 144 -2.57 16.25 3.01
N PRO A 145 -2.67 15.44 1.94
CA PRO A 145 -2.69 15.97 0.58
C PRO A 145 -3.87 16.84 0.22
N MET A 146 -5.05 16.47 0.70
CA MET A 146 -6.25 17.29 0.59
C MET A 146 -6.05 18.71 1.15
N TYR A 147 -5.30 18.86 2.24
CA TYR A 147 -5.05 20.16 2.87
C TYR A 147 -3.95 20.95 2.17
N TYR A 148 -2.83 20.34 1.77
CA TYR A 148 -1.82 21.09 1.02
C TYR A 148 -2.26 21.45 -0.41
N ILE A 149 -3.21 20.70 -1.00
CA ILE A 149 -3.85 21.09 -2.26
C ILE A 149 -4.76 22.30 -2.02
N LYS A 150 -5.67 22.21 -1.04
CA LYS A 150 -6.61 23.27 -0.69
C LYS A 150 -5.91 24.57 -0.28
N ASN A 151 -4.90 24.47 0.58
CA ASN A 151 -4.25 25.61 1.24
C ASN A 151 -2.95 26.05 0.57
N GLY A 152 -2.28 25.16 -0.17
CA GLY A 152 -1.02 25.45 -0.85
C GLY A 152 -1.18 25.84 -2.31
N LEU A 153 -1.97 25.09 -3.09
CA LEU A 153 -2.21 25.39 -4.52
C LEU A 153 -3.33 26.42 -4.74
N GLY A 154 -4.19 26.61 -3.73
CA GLY A 154 -5.27 27.58 -3.73
C GLY A 154 -6.60 27.06 -4.28
N LYS A 155 -7.65 27.87 -4.17
CA LYS A 155 -9.05 27.46 -4.38
C LYS A 155 -9.35 26.84 -5.76
N LYS A 156 -8.60 27.22 -6.80
CA LYS A 156 -8.78 26.70 -8.17
C LYS A 156 -8.46 25.20 -8.28
N TRP A 157 -7.68 24.65 -7.36
CA TRP A 157 -7.27 23.24 -7.35
C TRP A 157 -8.08 22.38 -6.37
N GLY A 158 -9.14 22.94 -5.76
CA GLY A 158 -9.95 22.21 -4.77
C GLY A 158 -10.59 20.92 -5.30
N TRP A 159 -10.88 20.84 -6.61
CA TRP A 159 -11.38 19.62 -7.25
C TRP A 159 -10.39 18.45 -7.13
N LEU A 160 -9.08 18.71 -7.14
CA LEU A 160 -8.06 17.69 -7.00
C LEU A 160 -8.01 17.13 -5.56
N ALA A 161 -8.28 17.98 -4.57
CA ALA A 161 -8.41 17.55 -3.17
C ALA A 161 -9.61 16.60 -3.00
N VAL A 162 -10.74 16.88 -3.68
CA VAL A 162 -11.92 16.00 -3.67
C VAL A 162 -11.61 14.65 -4.31
N ILE A 163 -10.95 14.64 -5.48
CA ILE A 163 -10.52 13.39 -6.14
C ILE A 163 -9.58 12.60 -5.23
N PHE A 164 -8.62 13.27 -4.60
CA PHE A 164 -7.72 12.63 -3.65
C PHE A 164 -8.48 12.01 -2.47
N CYS A 165 -9.45 12.70 -1.88
CA CYS A 165 -10.26 12.16 -0.79
C CYS A 165 -11.04 10.90 -1.23
N LEU A 166 -11.68 10.93 -2.40
CA LEU A 166 -12.41 9.77 -2.93
C LEU A 166 -11.47 8.59 -3.19
N GLY A 167 -10.32 8.83 -3.83
CA GLY A 167 -9.31 7.81 -4.07
C GLY A 167 -8.75 7.22 -2.77
N THR A 168 -8.52 8.06 -1.77
CA THR A 168 -8.02 7.63 -0.45
C THR A 168 -9.06 6.79 0.29
N LEU A 169 -10.35 7.14 0.23
CA LEU A 169 -11.42 6.33 0.83
C LEU A 169 -11.52 4.94 0.18
N CYS A 170 -11.46 4.88 -1.15
CA CYS A 170 -11.44 3.62 -1.89
C CYS A 170 -10.20 2.80 -1.56
N SER A 171 -9.01 3.41 -1.59
CA SER A 171 -7.74 2.74 -1.29
C SER A 171 -7.73 2.20 0.14
N ALA A 172 -8.03 3.03 1.14
CA ALA A 172 -8.03 2.62 2.55
C ALA A 172 -9.00 1.47 2.85
N SER A 173 -10.14 1.42 2.15
CA SER A 173 -11.11 0.32 2.28
C SER A 173 -10.57 -0.99 1.69
N VAL A 174 -9.97 -0.93 0.50
CA VAL A 174 -9.52 -2.13 -0.22
C VAL A 174 -8.14 -2.58 0.24
N THR A 175 -7.12 -1.73 0.05
CA THR A 175 -5.71 -2.06 0.35
C THR A 175 -5.42 -1.98 1.84
N GLY A 176 -5.99 -0.97 2.52
CA GLY A 176 -5.78 -0.76 3.95
C GLY A 176 -6.54 -1.71 4.87
N SER A 177 -7.65 -2.31 4.39
CA SER A 177 -8.52 -3.15 5.24
C SER A 177 -8.79 -4.54 4.65
N MET A 178 -9.44 -4.64 3.49
CA MET A 178 -9.91 -5.93 2.96
C MET A 178 -8.77 -6.93 2.68
N ILE A 179 -7.73 -6.49 1.97
CA ILE A 179 -6.58 -7.35 1.59
C ILE A 179 -5.82 -7.82 2.83
N GLN A 180 -5.61 -6.92 3.80
CA GLN A 180 -4.90 -7.21 5.05
C GLN A 180 -5.69 -8.22 5.90
N ALA A 181 -7.00 -8.00 6.08
CA ALA A 181 -7.86 -8.89 6.86
C ALA A 181 -7.97 -10.30 6.24
N ASN A 182 -8.07 -10.39 4.91
CA ASN A 182 -8.08 -11.67 4.20
C ASN A 182 -6.75 -12.43 4.39
N SER A 183 -5.61 -11.75 4.23
CA SER A 183 -4.30 -12.38 4.40
C SER A 183 -4.09 -12.90 5.84
N ILE A 184 -4.51 -12.13 6.85
CA ILE A 184 -4.46 -12.55 8.26
C ILE A 184 -5.36 -13.78 8.48
N THR A 185 -6.56 -13.76 7.91
CA THR A 185 -7.52 -14.87 8.04
C THR A 185 -6.95 -16.15 7.42
N GLU A 186 -6.39 -16.07 6.22
CA GLU A 186 -5.76 -17.23 5.57
C GLU A 186 -4.61 -17.79 6.41
N ALA A 187 -3.73 -16.93 6.93
CA ALA A 187 -2.63 -17.36 7.77
C ALA A 187 -3.10 -18.04 9.08
N VAL A 188 -4.13 -17.49 9.72
CA VAL A 188 -4.69 -18.04 10.98
C VAL A 188 -5.37 -19.38 10.75
N VAL A 189 -6.20 -19.48 9.70
CA VAL A 189 -6.90 -20.73 9.35
C VAL A 189 -5.87 -21.81 8.98
N GLU A 190 -4.91 -21.49 8.11
CA GLU A 190 -3.87 -22.43 7.69
C GLU A 190 -3.00 -22.90 8.87
N THR A 191 -2.63 -22.00 9.78
CA THR A 191 -1.85 -22.36 10.98
C THR A 191 -2.69 -23.17 11.97
N GLY A 192 -3.97 -22.82 12.15
CA GLY A 192 -4.90 -23.57 13.00
C GLY A 192 -5.05 -25.01 12.53
N ASP A 193 -5.27 -25.20 11.24
CA ASP A 193 -5.41 -26.52 10.63
C ASP A 193 -4.11 -27.33 10.68
N SER A 194 -2.99 -26.72 10.28
CA SER A 194 -1.72 -27.45 10.10
C SER A 194 -0.92 -27.68 11.37
N VAL A 195 -1.01 -26.79 12.36
CA VAL A 195 -0.20 -26.86 13.60
C VAL A 195 -1.05 -27.34 14.77
N ALA A 196 -2.28 -26.86 14.90
CA ALA A 196 -3.14 -27.16 16.04
C ALA A 196 -4.20 -28.23 15.75
N GLY A 197 -4.39 -28.63 14.49
CA GLY A 197 -5.48 -29.53 14.08
C GLY A 197 -6.87 -28.95 14.32
N LEU A 198 -6.97 -27.62 14.42
CA LEU A 198 -8.20 -26.89 14.74
C LEU A 198 -8.75 -26.22 13.48
N ALA A 199 -9.92 -26.67 13.03
CA ALA A 199 -10.68 -26.03 11.96
C ALA A 199 -11.29 -24.71 12.43
N ILE A 200 -10.54 -23.62 12.30
CA ILE A 200 -11.00 -22.27 12.67
C ILE A 200 -11.84 -21.70 11.52
N PRO A 201 -13.13 -21.36 11.73
CA PRO A 201 -13.93 -20.78 10.65
C PRO A 201 -13.51 -19.33 10.36
N ALA A 202 -13.34 -18.99 9.08
CA ALA A 202 -12.87 -17.68 8.63
C ALA A 202 -13.70 -16.50 9.15
N TRP A 203 -15.03 -16.65 9.25
CA TRP A 203 -15.92 -15.59 9.76
C TRP A 203 -15.64 -15.25 11.23
N LEU A 204 -15.19 -16.22 12.04
CA LEU A 204 -14.85 -16.00 13.45
C LEU A 204 -13.57 -15.16 13.57
N VAL A 205 -12.56 -15.45 12.74
CA VAL A 205 -11.33 -14.63 12.66
C VAL A 205 -11.69 -13.20 12.29
N GLY A 206 -12.55 -13.02 11.29
CA GLY A 206 -13.05 -11.70 10.88
C GLY A 206 -13.78 -10.95 12.00
N LEU A 207 -14.64 -11.65 12.76
CA LEU A 207 -15.37 -11.06 13.88
C LEU A 207 -14.43 -10.58 14.99
N VAL A 208 -13.46 -11.41 15.38
CA VAL A 208 -12.45 -11.07 16.40
C VAL A 208 -11.59 -9.90 15.93
N LEU A 209 -11.12 -9.95 14.68
CA LEU A 209 -10.31 -8.88 14.11
C LEU A 209 -11.07 -7.55 14.06
N SER A 210 -12.35 -7.58 13.66
CA SER A 210 -13.21 -6.40 13.64
C SER A 210 -13.40 -5.81 15.04
N ALA A 211 -13.63 -6.65 16.05
CA ALA A 211 -13.78 -6.20 17.44
C ALA A 211 -12.51 -5.54 17.98
N LEU A 212 -11.33 -6.11 17.69
CA LEU A 212 -10.04 -5.55 18.08
C LEU A 212 -9.78 -4.21 17.38
N VAL A 213 -10.03 -4.13 16.08
CA VAL A 213 -9.87 -2.88 15.30
C VAL A 213 -10.83 -1.80 15.80
N PHE A 214 -12.09 -2.15 16.07
CA PHE A 214 -13.08 -1.23 16.63
C PHE A 214 -12.64 -0.64 17.98
N ALA A 215 -12.11 -1.49 18.88
CA ALA A 215 -11.59 -1.06 20.17
C ALA A 215 -10.43 -0.04 20.05
N VAL A 216 -9.61 -0.12 18.99
CA VAL A 216 -8.54 0.84 18.74
C VAL A 216 -9.08 2.14 18.13
N ILE A 217 -9.95 2.05 17.12
CA ILE A 217 -10.42 3.20 16.34
C ILE A 217 -11.36 4.11 17.15
N ILE A 218 -12.15 3.57 18.09
CA ILE A 218 -13.10 4.38 18.88
C ILE A 218 -12.41 5.49 19.70
N GLY A 219 -11.17 5.27 20.11
CA GLY A 219 -10.35 6.27 20.81
C GLY A 219 -9.69 7.32 19.90
N GLY A 220 -9.94 7.26 18.59
CA GLY A 220 -9.41 8.19 17.59
C GLY A 220 -7.88 8.13 17.43
N ILE A 221 -7.31 9.18 16.83
CA ILE A 221 -5.88 9.21 16.45
C ILE A 221 -4.92 9.04 17.64
N LYS A 222 -5.32 9.46 18.85
CA LYS A 222 -4.51 9.26 20.07
C LYS A 222 -4.40 7.78 20.45
N SER A 223 -5.51 7.04 20.36
CA SER A 223 -5.53 5.59 20.59
C SER A 223 -4.73 4.87 19.51
N ILE A 224 -4.99 5.18 18.24
CA ILE A 224 -4.27 4.61 17.09
C ILE A 224 -2.76 4.82 17.24
N GLY A 225 -2.31 6.05 17.49
CA GLY A 225 -0.90 6.37 17.65
C GLY A 225 -0.27 5.70 18.88
N SER A 226 -1.01 5.56 19.98
CA SER A 226 -0.54 4.84 21.17
C SER A 226 -0.34 3.34 20.92
N VAL A 227 -1.29 2.70 20.23
CA VAL A 227 -1.21 1.28 19.90
C VAL A 227 -0.10 1.06 18.86
N ALA A 228 -0.12 1.80 17.76
CA ALA A 228 0.89 1.70 16.70
C ALA A 228 2.31 1.95 17.25
N GLY A 229 2.49 2.98 18.09
CA GLY A 229 3.78 3.31 18.71
C GLY A 229 4.36 2.23 19.63
N LYS A 230 3.58 1.21 20.00
CA LYS A 230 4.01 0.04 20.80
C LYS A 230 4.09 -1.23 19.95
N VAL A 231 3.03 -1.52 19.19
CA VAL A 231 2.89 -2.77 18.44
C VAL A 231 3.84 -2.81 17.24
N VAL A 232 3.91 -1.73 16.44
CA VAL A 232 4.69 -1.71 15.19
C VAL A 232 6.19 -1.90 15.42
N PRO A 233 6.83 -1.23 16.40
CA PRO A 233 8.24 -1.47 16.68
C PRO A 233 8.52 -2.91 17.13
N VAL A 234 7.61 -3.49 17.93
CA VAL A 234 7.73 -4.87 18.39
C VAL A 234 7.56 -5.85 17.23
N MET A 235 6.58 -5.63 16.35
CA MET A 235 6.35 -6.48 15.19
C MET A 235 7.53 -6.42 14.21
N ALA A 236 8.08 -5.23 13.94
CA ALA A 236 9.20 -5.04 13.04
C ALA A 236 10.48 -5.69 13.63
N ALA A 237 10.73 -5.49 14.93
CA ALA A 237 11.85 -6.13 15.60
C ALA A 237 11.73 -7.66 15.59
N ALA A 238 10.55 -8.21 15.91
CA ALA A 238 10.32 -9.65 15.87
C ALA A 238 10.55 -10.22 14.47
N TYR A 239 10.03 -9.55 13.43
CA TYR A 239 10.23 -9.96 12.04
C TYR A 239 11.71 -9.95 11.65
N VAL A 240 12.42 -8.86 11.94
CA VAL A 240 13.85 -8.72 11.66
C VAL A 240 14.64 -9.80 12.41
N LEU A 241 14.34 -10.08 13.67
CA LEU A 241 15.03 -11.12 14.44
C LEU A 241 14.82 -12.52 13.85
N ILE A 242 13.59 -12.86 13.49
CA ILE A 242 13.26 -14.16 12.87
C ILE A 242 13.94 -14.29 11.51
N ALA A 243 13.84 -13.27 10.66
CA ALA A 243 14.48 -13.28 9.36
C ALA A 243 16.01 -13.35 9.48
N LEU A 244 16.61 -12.62 10.44
CA LEU A 244 18.04 -12.70 10.71
C LEU A 244 18.46 -14.11 11.15
N LEU A 245 17.70 -14.74 12.04
CA LEU A 245 17.93 -16.13 12.45
C LEU A 245 17.95 -17.07 11.24
N VAL A 246 16.94 -16.98 10.37
CA VAL A 246 16.83 -17.80 9.15
C VAL A 246 18.01 -17.55 8.20
N LEU A 247 18.42 -16.30 8.04
CA LEU A 247 19.57 -15.93 7.20
C LEU A 247 20.89 -16.40 7.79
N LEU A 248 21.04 -16.40 9.12
CA LEU A 248 22.23 -16.96 9.78
C LEU A 248 22.31 -18.48 9.59
N LEU A 249 21.18 -19.18 9.65
CA LEU A 249 21.10 -20.62 9.35
C LEU A 249 21.39 -20.92 7.87
N ASN A 250 21.19 -19.96 6.97
CA ASN A 250 21.48 -20.06 5.54
C ASN A 250 22.65 -19.15 5.10
N ALA A 251 23.55 -18.78 6.03
CA ALA A 251 24.58 -17.76 5.79
C ALA A 251 25.42 -17.96 4.53
N PRO A 252 25.83 -19.20 4.14
CA PRO A 252 26.61 -19.41 2.92
C PRO A 252 25.87 -19.01 1.62
N LYS A 253 24.53 -19.01 1.63
CA LYS A 253 23.71 -18.68 0.46
C LYS A 253 23.45 -17.18 0.33
N VAL A 254 23.66 -16.40 1.40
CA VAL A 254 23.35 -14.96 1.43
C VAL A 254 24.16 -14.17 0.38
N PRO A 255 25.50 -14.36 0.24
CA PRO A 255 26.24 -13.66 -0.81
C PRO A 255 25.76 -14.00 -2.22
N ALA A 256 25.41 -15.27 -2.48
CA ALA A 256 24.89 -15.70 -3.77
C ALA A 256 23.53 -15.04 -4.08
N ALA A 257 22.65 -14.89 -3.08
CA ALA A 257 21.39 -14.19 -3.24
C ALA A 257 21.57 -12.71 -3.61
N PHE A 258 22.53 -12.00 -2.99
CA PHE A 258 22.87 -10.63 -3.40
C PHE A 258 23.38 -10.55 -4.84
N MET A 259 24.27 -11.48 -5.22
CA MET A 259 24.77 -11.55 -6.60
C MET A 259 23.66 -11.84 -7.60
N GLN A 260 22.68 -12.68 -7.25
CA GLN A 260 21.52 -12.96 -8.08
C GLN A 260 20.62 -11.72 -8.24
N ILE A 261 20.38 -10.96 -7.16
CA ILE A 261 19.61 -9.71 -7.24
C ILE A 261 20.30 -8.72 -8.18
N ILE A 262 21.60 -8.48 -8.02
CA ILE A 262 22.31 -7.48 -8.82
C ILE A 262 22.46 -7.96 -10.28
N GLY A 263 22.86 -9.21 -10.49
CA GLY A 263 23.12 -9.73 -11.83
C GLY A 263 21.83 -9.84 -12.67
N SER A 264 20.71 -10.30 -12.09
CA SER A 264 19.41 -10.30 -12.79
C SER A 264 18.83 -8.90 -12.98
N ALA A 265 19.25 -7.89 -12.21
CA ALA A 265 18.78 -6.51 -12.41
C ALA A 265 19.33 -5.88 -13.70
N PHE A 266 20.52 -6.30 -14.14
CA PHE A 266 21.22 -5.78 -15.31
C PHE A 266 21.29 -6.76 -16.49
N GLY A 267 20.71 -7.95 -16.35
CA GLY A 267 20.66 -8.93 -17.44
C GLY A 267 21.94 -9.75 -17.60
N TRP A 268 22.77 -9.85 -16.54
CA TRP A 268 24.06 -10.54 -16.58
C TRP A 268 23.93 -12.05 -16.43
N GLN A 269 22.83 -12.55 -15.87
CA GLN A 269 22.56 -13.99 -15.72
C GLN A 269 21.84 -14.57 -16.94
N GLU A 270 21.11 -13.74 -17.68
CA GLU A 270 20.27 -14.11 -18.80
C GLU A 270 21.11 -14.19 -20.08
N ALA A 271 21.02 -15.33 -20.80
CA ALA A 271 21.81 -15.57 -22.01
C ALA A 271 21.65 -14.44 -23.04
N VAL A 272 22.76 -14.12 -23.72
CA VAL A 272 22.93 -13.02 -24.68
C VAL A 272 21.76 -12.95 -25.68
N GLY A 273 21.01 -11.83 -25.70
CA GLY A 273 19.95 -11.57 -26.69
C GLY A 273 18.73 -10.82 -26.15
N GLY A 274 17.60 -10.91 -26.86
CA GLY A 274 16.32 -10.28 -26.48
C GLY A 274 15.71 -10.77 -25.16
N ALA A 275 16.08 -11.97 -24.71
CA ALA A 275 15.67 -12.53 -23.43
C ALA A 275 16.26 -11.75 -22.23
N ALA A 276 17.55 -11.36 -22.30
CA ALA A 276 18.18 -10.53 -21.28
C ALA A 276 17.54 -9.13 -21.20
N GLY A 277 17.27 -8.51 -22.34
CA GLY A 277 16.57 -7.21 -22.39
C GLY A 277 15.15 -7.27 -21.83
N TYR A 278 14.41 -8.35 -22.11
CA TYR A 278 13.08 -8.57 -21.56
C TYR A 278 13.09 -8.81 -20.05
N GLY A 279 14.05 -9.60 -19.55
CA GLY A 279 14.25 -9.88 -18.14
C GLY A 279 14.50 -8.61 -17.34
N VAL A 280 15.44 -7.78 -17.79
CA VAL A 280 15.74 -6.47 -17.20
C VAL A 280 14.51 -5.57 -17.16
N LEU A 281 13.77 -5.48 -18.28
CA LEU A 281 12.57 -4.65 -18.33
C LEU A 281 11.48 -5.15 -17.37
N SER A 282 11.33 -6.46 -17.23
CA SER A 282 10.38 -7.08 -16.31
C SER A 282 10.77 -6.83 -14.86
N ALA A 283 12.05 -6.92 -14.53
CA ALA A 283 12.62 -6.57 -13.23
C ALA A 283 12.35 -5.09 -12.89
N ILE A 284 12.63 -4.17 -13.81
CA ILE A 284 12.34 -2.74 -13.65
C ILE A 284 10.87 -2.51 -13.36
N ARG A 285 9.98 -3.07 -14.19
CA ARG A 285 8.53 -2.84 -14.07
C ARG A 285 7.98 -3.40 -12.75
N ALA A 286 8.31 -4.65 -12.43
CA ALA A 286 7.86 -5.28 -11.20
C ALA A 286 8.44 -4.56 -9.96
N GLY A 287 9.71 -4.18 -10.01
CA GLY A 287 10.38 -3.46 -8.93
C GLY A 287 9.82 -2.05 -8.70
N ILE A 288 9.53 -1.30 -9.77
CA ILE A 288 8.88 0.02 -9.67
C ILE A 288 7.47 -0.11 -9.11
N ALA A 289 6.64 -0.97 -9.69
CA ALA A 289 5.25 -1.12 -9.25
C ALA A 289 5.16 -1.59 -7.79
N ARG A 290 5.98 -2.58 -7.40
CA ARG A 290 5.95 -3.15 -6.04
C ARG A 290 6.68 -2.27 -5.03
N GLY A 291 7.76 -1.60 -5.44
CA GLY A 291 8.47 -0.65 -4.60
C GLY A 291 7.59 0.55 -4.21
N LEU A 292 6.85 1.12 -5.16
CA LEU A 292 5.93 2.24 -4.91
C LEU A 292 4.74 1.82 -4.04
N PHE A 293 4.25 0.59 -4.20
CA PHE A 293 3.18 0.05 -3.36
C PHE A 293 3.64 -0.25 -1.93
N SER A 294 4.85 -0.78 -1.76
CA SER A 294 5.43 -1.19 -0.46
C SER A 294 5.56 -0.01 0.51
N ASN A 295 6.29 1.02 0.11
CA ASN A 295 6.58 2.15 1.00
C ASN A 295 5.54 3.28 0.92
N GLU A 296 4.54 3.15 0.04
CA GLU A 296 3.51 4.16 -0.23
C GLU A 296 4.05 5.56 -0.57
N ALA A 297 5.32 5.67 -1.00
CA ALA A 297 5.91 6.96 -1.36
C ALA A 297 5.25 7.50 -2.62
N GLY A 298 4.67 8.71 -2.54
CA GLY A 298 3.90 9.29 -3.65
C GLY A 298 2.41 8.94 -3.63
N GLN A 299 1.95 8.06 -2.72
CA GLN A 299 0.53 7.74 -2.55
C GLN A 299 -0.21 8.80 -1.73
N GLY A 300 0.49 9.49 -0.81
CA GLY A 300 -0.07 10.56 0.00
C GLY A 300 -0.89 10.11 1.23
N SER A 301 -0.89 8.81 1.59
CA SER A 301 -1.51 8.28 2.81
C SER A 301 -0.66 8.55 4.07
N ALA A 302 0.63 8.21 4.02
CA ALA A 302 1.60 8.46 5.10
C ALA A 302 1.58 9.90 5.67
N PRO A 303 1.59 10.98 4.85
CA PRO A 303 1.55 12.35 5.36
C PRO A 303 0.31 12.68 6.20
N ILE A 304 -0.80 11.94 6.06
CA ILE A 304 -2.01 12.14 6.88
C ILE A 304 -1.70 11.84 8.34
N ALA A 305 -0.98 10.74 8.62
CA ALA A 305 -0.54 10.40 9.97
C ALA A 305 0.52 11.39 10.47
N HIS A 306 1.47 11.79 9.62
CA HIS A 306 2.51 12.76 9.99
C HIS A 306 1.96 14.15 10.28
N ALA A 307 0.84 14.56 9.68
CA ALA A 307 0.20 15.84 9.98
C ALA A 307 -0.29 15.93 11.43
N ALA A 308 -0.65 14.80 12.06
CA ALA A 308 -1.11 14.73 13.44
C ALA A 308 0.03 14.84 14.48
N ALA A 309 1.30 14.87 14.05
CA ALA A 309 2.44 14.89 14.94
C ALA A 309 2.59 16.21 15.72
N LYS A 310 3.05 16.11 16.96
CA LYS A 310 3.41 17.22 17.85
C LYS A 310 4.72 17.87 17.42
N THR A 311 4.67 18.66 16.36
CA THR A 311 5.82 19.39 15.82
C THR A 311 5.39 20.65 15.08
N LYS A 312 6.16 21.72 15.25
CA LYS A 312 6.06 22.96 14.46
C LYS A 312 7.03 23.00 13.30
N ASN A 313 8.00 22.08 13.26
CA ASN A 313 9.05 22.05 12.28
C ASN A 313 8.70 21.05 11.18
N PRO A 314 8.23 21.52 10.01
CA PRO A 314 7.81 20.62 8.94
C PRO A 314 8.99 19.80 8.41
N VAL A 315 10.18 20.38 8.44
CA VAL A 315 11.40 19.76 7.93
C VAL A 315 11.82 18.59 8.81
N GLU A 316 11.83 18.75 10.13
CA GLU A 316 12.12 17.66 11.08
C GLU A 316 11.12 16.51 10.91
N GLN A 317 9.83 16.83 10.72
CA GLN A 317 8.84 15.78 10.49
C GLN A 317 9.02 15.08 9.13
N GLY A 318 9.47 15.80 8.10
CA GLY A 318 9.90 15.22 6.84
C GLY A 318 11.11 14.29 6.99
N GLU A 319 12.11 14.70 7.78
CA GLU A 319 13.29 13.88 8.10
C GLU A 319 12.87 12.59 8.84
N ILE A 320 11.89 12.65 9.75
CA ILE A 320 11.33 11.47 10.41
C ILE A 320 10.55 10.57 9.44
N ALA A 321 9.74 11.14 8.55
CA ALA A 321 8.88 10.38 7.63
C ALA A 321 9.69 9.54 6.62
N MET A 322 10.78 10.08 6.09
CA MET A 322 11.63 9.34 5.13
C MET A 322 12.29 8.10 5.74
N ILE A 323 12.49 8.05 7.06
CA ILE A 323 12.98 6.85 7.75
C ILE A 323 11.99 5.70 7.62
N GLY A 324 10.68 5.98 7.50
CA GLY A 324 9.67 4.96 7.27
C GLY A 324 9.92 4.18 5.98
N VAL A 325 10.19 4.89 4.88
CA VAL A 325 10.51 4.29 3.57
C VAL A 325 11.77 3.42 3.65
N PHE A 326 12.78 3.86 4.39
CA PHE A 326 14.00 3.10 4.60
C PHE A 326 13.77 1.81 5.39
N ILE A 327 13.06 1.88 6.51
CA ILE A 327 12.73 0.72 7.34
C ILE A 327 11.94 -0.30 6.53
N ASP A 328 10.93 0.17 5.79
CA ASP A 328 10.08 -0.70 5.00
C ASP A 328 10.86 -1.43 3.90
N THR A 329 11.38 -0.69 2.93
CA THR A 329 11.89 -1.33 1.71
C THR A 329 13.35 -1.78 1.84
N ILE A 330 14.20 -0.99 2.50
CA ILE A 330 15.64 -1.32 2.56
C ILE A 330 15.91 -2.37 3.63
N ILE A 331 15.20 -2.35 4.75
CA ILE A 331 15.36 -3.37 5.80
C ILE A 331 14.38 -4.51 5.59
N ILE A 332 13.07 -4.28 5.78
CA ILE A 332 12.08 -5.37 5.88
C ILE A 332 11.96 -6.11 4.55
N CYS A 333 11.71 -5.41 3.44
CA CYS A 333 11.56 -6.07 2.13
C CYS A 333 12.85 -6.76 1.67
N THR A 334 14.03 -6.20 1.94
CA THR A 334 15.30 -6.87 1.65
C THR A 334 15.45 -8.15 2.44
N MET A 335 15.15 -8.15 3.74
CA MET A 335 15.21 -9.37 4.55
C MET A 335 14.22 -10.42 4.06
N THR A 336 13.00 -10.01 3.69
CA THR A 336 12.01 -10.89 3.05
C THR A 336 12.57 -11.50 1.77
N ALA A 337 13.14 -10.68 0.88
CA ALA A 337 13.70 -11.13 -0.38
C ALA A 337 14.84 -12.13 -0.15
N LEU A 338 15.76 -11.84 0.77
CA LEU A 338 16.86 -12.74 1.09
C LEU A 338 16.35 -14.06 1.69
N VAL A 339 15.35 -14.03 2.56
CA VAL A 339 14.72 -15.27 3.08
C VAL A 339 14.13 -16.08 1.93
N ILE A 340 13.38 -15.45 1.03
CA ILE A 340 12.79 -16.12 -0.14
C ILE A 340 13.86 -16.74 -1.06
N LEU A 341 14.99 -16.05 -1.27
CA LEU A 341 16.04 -16.50 -2.17
C LEU A 341 16.98 -17.53 -1.55
N THR A 342 17.12 -17.56 -0.22
CA THR A 342 18.06 -18.44 0.47
C THR A 342 17.42 -19.70 1.03
N VAL A 343 16.14 -19.63 1.39
CA VAL A 343 15.44 -20.77 1.98
C VAL A 343 14.88 -21.67 0.87
N THR A 344 15.39 -22.89 0.86
CA THR A 344 14.91 -23.99 0.03
C THR A 344 14.14 -24.94 0.94
N GLY A 345 12.84 -25.11 0.71
CA GLY A 345 12.03 -25.95 1.58
C GLY A 345 10.71 -26.34 0.94
N ASP A 346 10.10 -27.35 1.56
CA ASP A 346 8.77 -27.86 1.27
C ASP A 346 7.67 -26.88 1.73
N PHE A 347 7.41 -25.87 0.92
CA PHE A 347 6.29 -24.96 1.04
C PHE A 347 5.06 -25.44 0.26
N LYS A 348 3.94 -25.65 0.97
CA LYS A 348 2.60 -25.90 0.41
C LYS A 348 2.12 -24.78 -0.54
N LYS A 349 2.57 -23.55 -0.30
CA LYS A 349 2.37 -22.38 -1.17
C LYS A 349 3.73 -21.77 -1.46
N SER A 350 4.31 -22.12 -2.61
CA SER A 350 5.49 -21.41 -3.11
C SER A 350 5.06 -20.15 -3.89
N PRO A 351 5.86 -19.06 -3.90
CA PRO A 351 5.54 -17.88 -4.71
C PRO A 351 5.28 -18.21 -6.19
N SER A 352 6.02 -19.19 -6.71
CA SER A 352 5.87 -19.73 -8.07
C SER A 352 4.54 -20.45 -8.27
N LEU A 353 4.10 -21.26 -7.30
CA LEU A 353 2.80 -21.93 -7.32
C LEU A 353 1.64 -20.92 -7.18
N MET A 354 1.79 -19.88 -6.35
CA MET A 354 0.80 -18.80 -6.24
C MET A 354 0.66 -18.02 -7.56
N ALA A 355 1.76 -17.75 -8.26
CA ALA A 355 1.71 -17.15 -9.59
C ALA A 355 1.12 -18.10 -10.65
N ALA A 356 1.47 -19.39 -10.63
CA ALA A 356 0.88 -20.38 -11.52
C ALA A 356 -0.65 -20.52 -11.30
N ASN A 357 -1.10 -20.48 -10.05
CA ASN A 357 -2.54 -20.49 -9.74
C ASN A 357 -3.25 -19.24 -10.28
N SER A 358 -2.58 -18.07 -10.29
CA SER A 358 -3.12 -16.88 -10.93
C SER A 358 -3.23 -17.02 -12.47
N CYS A 359 -2.36 -17.81 -13.10
CA CYS A 359 -2.44 -18.14 -14.53
C CYS A 359 -3.62 -19.05 -14.88
N VAL A 360 -3.86 -20.08 -14.06
CA VAL A 360 -5.03 -20.94 -14.24
C VAL A 360 -6.33 -20.16 -14.01
N ALA A 361 -6.34 -19.25 -13.03
CA ALA A 361 -7.47 -18.33 -12.86
C ALA A 361 -7.69 -17.41 -14.09
N ALA A 362 -6.63 -17.10 -14.83
CA ALA A 362 -6.66 -16.35 -16.09
C ALA A 362 -6.96 -17.23 -17.33
N GLY A 363 -7.22 -18.53 -17.16
CA GLY A 363 -7.57 -19.45 -18.26
C GLY A 363 -6.39 -19.92 -19.12
N ILE A 364 -5.16 -19.83 -18.60
CA ILE A 364 -3.95 -20.18 -19.34
C ILE A 364 -3.58 -21.63 -19.02
N GLU A 365 -3.74 -22.51 -20.01
CA GLU A 365 -3.45 -23.94 -19.90
C GLU A 365 -1.95 -24.21 -19.81
N THR A 366 -1.60 -25.17 -18.96
CA THR A 366 -0.24 -25.64 -18.76
C THR A 366 0.32 -26.34 -20.01
N PRO A 367 1.64 -26.27 -20.28
CA PRO A 367 2.23 -26.86 -21.47
C PRO A 367 1.97 -28.37 -21.55
N GLY A 368 1.24 -28.82 -22.57
CA GLY A 368 0.94 -30.25 -22.76
C GLY A 368 -0.03 -30.84 -21.73
N GLY A 369 -0.79 -30.02 -21.00
CA GLY A 369 -1.76 -30.50 -20.01
C GLY A 369 -1.13 -31.07 -18.74
N THR A 370 0.14 -30.74 -18.46
CA THR A 370 0.80 -31.14 -17.21
C THR A 370 0.13 -30.48 -16.01
N ASP A 371 -0.02 -31.21 -14.92
CA ASP A 371 -0.61 -30.65 -13.69
C ASP A 371 0.23 -29.48 -13.16
N ILE A 372 -0.41 -28.43 -12.63
CA ILE A 372 0.31 -27.28 -12.04
C ILE A 372 1.27 -27.75 -10.95
N GLY A 373 0.87 -28.76 -10.17
CA GLY A 373 1.67 -29.37 -9.13
C GLY A 373 2.89 -30.15 -9.66
N THR A 374 3.02 -30.35 -10.97
CA THR A 374 4.22 -30.97 -11.59
C THR A 374 5.17 -29.93 -12.21
N LEU A 375 4.63 -28.82 -12.74
CA LEU A 375 5.40 -27.68 -13.24
C LEU A 375 5.96 -26.79 -12.13
N PHE A 376 5.13 -26.53 -11.12
CA PHE A 376 5.49 -25.79 -9.92
C PHE A 376 5.26 -26.70 -8.73
N PRO A 377 6.08 -27.75 -8.59
CA PRO A 377 5.90 -28.68 -7.50
C PRO A 377 5.79 -27.93 -6.19
N SER A 378 4.63 -28.13 -5.52
CA SER A 378 4.50 -27.83 -4.10
C SER A 378 5.68 -28.51 -3.46
N ALA A 379 6.32 -27.85 -2.51
CA ALA A 379 7.66 -28.29 -2.24
C ALA A 379 7.73 -29.62 -1.44
N SER A 380 6.58 -30.29 -1.27
CA SER A 380 6.35 -31.63 -0.72
C SER A 380 6.45 -32.72 -1.75
N THR A 381 6.71 -32.32 -2.99
CA THR A 381 6.87 -33.25 -4.09
C THR A 381 8.23 -33.93 -3.96
N GLU A 382 8.20 -35.23 -3.75
CA GLU A 382 9.41 -36.06 -3.70
C GLU A 382 10.21 -35.93 -5.01
N GLY A 383 11.52 -35.69 -4.93
CA GLY A 383 12.35 -35.44 -6.11
C GLY A 383 12.21 -34.05 -6.73
N ARG A 384 11.67 -33.06 -5.99
CA ARG A 384 11.47 -31.68 -6.43
C ARG A 384 12.66 -31.04 -7.15
N GLU A 385 13.89 -31.20 -6.66
CA GLU A 385 15.05 -30.56 -7.28
C GLU A 385 15.31 -31.06 -8.69
N ARG A 386 15.07 -32.36 -8.91
CA ARG A 386 15.10 -32.98 -10.23
C ARG A 386 13.94 -32.49 -11.10
N LEU A 387 12.72 -32.45 -10.56
CA LEU A 387 11.54 -31.95 -11.28
C LEU A 387 11.66 -30.46 -11.64
N VAL A 388 12.18 -29.63 -10.74
CA VAL A 388 12.44 -28.21 -11.00
C VAL A 388 13.56 -28.05 -12.03
N ALA A 389 14.62 -28.87 -11.97
CA ALA A 389 15.68 -28.83 -12.98
C ALA A 389 15.16 -29.26 -14.37
N GLU A 390 14.42 -30.38 -14.44
CA GLU A 390 13.86 -30.95 -15.67
C GLU A 390 12.76 -30.06 -16.26
N ASN A 391 11.88 -29.49 -15.42
CA ASN A 391 10.74 -28.67 -15.85
C ASN A 391 11.03 -27.17 -15.81
N SER A 392 12.23 -26.71 -15.43
CA SER A 392 12.59 -25.29 -15.30
C SER A 392 12.26 -24.49 -16.56
N ALA A 393 12.59 -25.03 -17.73
CA ALA A 393 12.32 -24.39 -19.02
C ALA A 393 10.81 -24.31 -19.30
N ALA A 394 10.05 -25.38 -19.04
CA ALA A 394 8.61 -25.43 -19.25
C ALA A 394 7.83 -24.56 -18.24
N ALA A 395 8.28 -24.53 -16.99
CA ALA A 395 7.73 -23.69 -15.92
C ALA A 395 8.00 -22.20 -16.19
N THR A 396 9.20 -21.86 -16.67
CA THR A 396 9.53 -20.49 -17.08
C THR A 396 8.73 -20.09 -18.31
N ALA A 397 8.63 -20.96 -19.33
CA ALA A 397 7.81 -20.73 -20.51
C ALA A 397 6.30 -20.62 -20.19
N TYR A 398 5.81 -21.37 -19.21
CA TYR A 398 4.44 -21.25 -18.74
C TYR A 398 4.21 -19.91 -18.02
N LEU A 399 5.05 -19.53 -17.06
CA LEU A 399 4.99 -18.21 -16.42
C LEU A 399 5.16 -17.07 -17.44
N GLU A 400 5.90 -17.31 -18.52
CA GLU A 400 6.01 -16.40 -19.67
C GLU A 400 4.73 -16.35 -20.51
N SER A 401 4.06 -17.48 -20.74
CA SER A 401 2.75 -17.53 -21.39
C SER A 401 1.65 -16.88 -20.54
N CYS A 402 1.85 -16.83 -19.23
CA CYS A 402 1.04 -16.03 -18.31
C CYS A 402 1.29 -14.52 -18.41
N ARG A 403 2.33 -14.10 -19.13
CA ARG A 403 2.58 -12.68 -19.39
C ARG A 403 1.68 -12.25 -20.56
N PRO A 404 1.03 -11.09 -20.49
CA PRO A 404 0.15 -10.64 -21.57
C PRO A 404 0.99 -10.33 -22.80
N VAL A 405 1.06 -11.29 -23.72
CA VAL A 405 1.54 -11.13 -25.10
C VAL A 405 0.68 -12.02 -25.99
N SER A 406 -0.25 -11.37 -26.70
CA SER A 406 -0.95 -11.83 -27.91
C SER A 406 -1.46 -13.29 -27.93
N ARG A 407 -2.71 -13.52 -27.51
CA ARG A 407 -3.49 -14.60 -28.15
C ARG A 407 -4.55 -13.98 -29.03
N SER A 408 -4.30 -14.08 -30.34
CA SER A 408 -5.26 -13.81 -31.40
C SER A 408 -6.61 -14.45 -31.09
N MET A 409 -7.66 -13.63 -31.19
CA MET A 409 -9.07 -14.04 -31.19
C MET A 409 -9.27 -15.25 -32.11
N THR A 410 -9.59 -16.41 -31.52
CA THR A 410 -10.52 -17.38 -32.10
C THR A 410 -11.15 -18.16 -30.94
N SER A 411 -12.44 -17.90 -30.67
CA SER A 411 -13.26 -18.82 -29.87
C SER A 411 -13.50 -20.12 -30.67
N PRO A 412 -13.73 -21.28 -30.05
CA PRO A 412 -15.07 -21.56 -29.52
C PRO A 412 -15.08 -22.42 -28.23
N TRP A 413 -15.86 -22.01 -27.23
CA TRP A 413 -16.23 -22.85 -26.08
C TRP A 413 -17.45 -23.73 -26.43
N PRO A 414 -17.51 -25.01 -26.01
CA PRO A 414 -18.75 -25.78 -25.96
C PRO A 414 -19.57 -25.50 -24.67
N PRO A 415 -20.88 -25.86 -24.62
CA PRO A 415 -21.85 -25.23 -23.74
C PRO A 415 -21.90 -25.79 -22.30
N ARG A 416 -22.36 -24.92 -21.40
CA ARG A 416 -22.56 -25.11 -19.95
C ARG A 416 -23.47 -26.29 -19.58
N ALA A 417 -23.22 -26.87 -18.40
CA ALA A 417 -24.24 -27.48 -17.56
C ALA A 417 -24.18 -26.88 -16.13
N ILE A 418 -25.19 -26.11 -15.77
CA ILE A 418 -25.50 -25.69 -14.39
C ILE A 418 -26.84 -26.35 -14.05
N PRO A 419 -27.00 -27.07 -12.93
CA PRO A 419 -28.30 -27.56 -12.52
C PRO A 419 -29.15 -26.40 -11.97
N VAL A 420 -30.38 -26.37 -12.47
CA VAL A 420 -31.46 -25.42 -12.19
C VAL A 420 -31.97 -25.57 -10.76
N PHE A 421 -32.02 -24.48 -9.99
CA PHE A 421 -32.95 -24.35 -8.87
C PHE A 421 -34.17 -23.55 -9.35
N SER A 422 -35.33 -24.20 -9.28
CA SER A 422 -36.61 -23.71 -9.80
C SER A 422 -37.37 -22.88 -8.77
N SER A 423 -37.89 -21.75 -9.27
CA SER A 423 -39.16 -21.07 -9.01
C SER A 423 -39.70 -20.90 -7.57
N MET A 424 -39.98 -19.63 -7.23
CA MET A 424 -41.24 -19.28 -6.59
C MET A 424 -41.79 -17.98 -7.20
N SER A 425 -43.00 -18.12 -7.75
CA SER A 425 -43.70 -17.21 -8.65
C SER A 425 -44.22 -15.92 -7.97
N ILE A 426 -44.19 -14.81 -8.71
CA ILE A 426 -44.95 -13.59 -8.42
C ILE A 426 -46.10 -13.52 -9.45
N MET A 427 -47.35 -13.44 -8.98
CA MET A 427 -48.52 -13.10 -9.81
C MET A 427 -48.80 -11.58 -9.77
N PRO A 428 -49.42 -10.99 -10.82
CA PRO A 428 -49.61 -9.56 -10.95
C PRO A 428 -51.05 -9.07 -10.64
N GLY A 429 -51.17 -7.80 -10.22
CA GLY A 429 -52.29 -6.93 -10.60
C GLY A 429 -53.14 -6.29 -9.48
N LYS A 430 -53.01 -4.97 -9.29
CA LYS A 430 -54.03 -3.93 -9.62
C LYS A 430 -53.66 -2.56 -8.99
N PRO A 431 -53.91 -1.41 -9.65
CA PRO A 431 -53.59 -0.06 -9.15
C PRO A 431 -54.84 0.74 -8.70
N MET A 432 -54.67 1.67 -7.74
CA MET A 432 -55.42 2.95 -7.54
C MET A 432 -55.18 3.52 -6.12
N PRO A 433 -55.51 4.79 -5.79
CA PRO A 433 -55.23 6.05 -6.46
C PRO A 433 -54.66 7.14 -5.51
N ILE A 434 -54.21 8.26 -6.09
CA ILE A 434 -53.70 9.47 -5.43
C ILE A 434 -54.86 10.35 -4.90
N PRO A 435 -54.69 11.08 -3.78
CA PRO A 435 -55.35 12.37 -3.61
C PRO A 435 -54.38 13.56 -3.41
N ARG A 436 -54.88 14.73 -3.83
CA ARG A 436 -54.21 16.00 -4.07
C ARG A 436 -53.96 16.86 -2.81
N ARG A 437 -52.87 17.64 -2.90
CA ARG A 437 -52.56 18.97 -2.33
C ARG A 437 -53.65 19.70 -1.51
N SER A 438 -53.22 20.26 -0.37
CA SER A 438 -53.69 21.56 0.14
C SER A 438 -52.51 22.48 0.52
N ARG A 439 -52.59 23.74 0.09
CA ARG A 439 -51.67 24.85 0.40
C ARG A 439 -51.99 25.47 1.77
N ARG A 440 -50.97 25.90 2.53
CA ARG A 440 -50.73 27.29 3.02
C ARG A 440 -49.92 27.33 4.34
N ALA A 441 -48.75 27.98 4.23
CA ALA A 441 -48.24 29.07 5.07
C ALA A 441 -47.78 28.82 6.55
N PRO A 442 -46.85 29.66 7.06
CA PRO A 442 -45.87 29.32 8.09
C PRO A 442 -46.16 29.95 9.46
N MET A 443 -45.69 29.37 10.57
CA MET A 443 -45.32 30.14 11.77
C MET A 443 -44.63 29.35 12.87
N ALA A 444 -43.61 30.00 13.43
CA ALA A 444 -43.24 30.11 14.85
C ALA A 444 -42.68 28.90 15.63
N ARG A 445 -41.38 29.05 15.95
CA ARG A 445 -40.77 29.03 17.29
C ARG A 445 -41.40 28.09 18.33
N HIS A 446 -40.65 27.08 18.77
CA HIS A 446 -40.58 26.74 20.19
C HIS A 446 -39.18 26.28 20.59
N CYS A 447 -38.71 26.92 21.67
CA CYS A 447 -37.46 26.72 22.37
C CYS A 447 -37.84 26.07 23.72
N PRO A 448 -37.18 25.01 24.20
CA PRO A 448 -37.29 24.63 25.60
C PRO A 448 -36.23 25.39 26.41
N MET A 449 -36.68 26.32 27.25
CA MET A 449 -35.93 26.79 28.42
C MET A 449 -35.97 25.70 29.50
N ALA A 450 -34.81 25.44 30.12
CA ALA A 450 -34.55 25.67 31.56
C ALA A 450 -33.69 24.55 32.21
N SER A 451 -32.45 24.90 32.55
CA SER A 451 -31.84 24.75 33.88
C SER A 451 -30.45 25.41 33.81
N SER A 452 -30.35 26.68 34.17
CA SER A 452 -29.87 27.16 35.48
C SER A 452 -28.38 26.86 35.74
N SER A 453 -27.51 27.75 35.25
CA SER A 453 -26.45 28.41 36.05
C SER A 453 -25.55 29.24 35.13
N TRP A 454 -25.01 30.34 35.66
CA TRP A 454 -24.05 31.25 35.02
C TRP A 454 -24.61 32.34 34.10
N ARG A 455 -25.27 33.31 34.75
CA ARG A 455 -25.40 34.68 34.28
C ARG A 455 -24.22 35.48 34.86
N SER A 456 -23.32 35.99 34.02
CA SER A 456 -22.79 37.38 34.06
C SER A 456 -21.45 37.52 33.33
N ARG A 457 -21.47 38.16 32.16
CA ARG A 457 -20.62 39.30 31.71
C ARG A 457 -20.46 39.28 30.19
N CYS A 458 -21.41 39.94 29.51
CA CYS A 458 -21.14 40.61 28.25
C CYS A 458 -21.01 42.10 28.56
N SER A 459 -19.90 42.72 28.15
CA SER A 459 -19.80 44.17 27.98
C SER A 459 -19.10 44.47 26.66
N SER A 460 -19.87 45.08 25.76
CA SER A 460 -19.50 46.14 24.81
C SER A 460 -18.22 46.00 23.98
N SER A 461 -18.43 45.87 22.66
CA SER A 461 -17.55 46.30 21.56
C SER A 461 -17.08 47.78 21.71
N PRO A 462 -15.98 48.24 21.10
CA PRO A 462 -15.90 48.40 19.63
C PRO A 462 -14.54 48.09 18.98
N SER A 463 -14.57 47.82 17.68
CA SER A 463 -13.42 47.88 16.76
C SER A 463 -12.72 49.25 16.79
N PRO A 464 -11.45 49.32 16.38
CA PRO A 464 -11.20 50.11 15.18
C PRO A 464 -10.24 49.48 14.16
N ARG A 465 -10.33 50.07 12.97
CA ARG A 465 -9.65 49.82 11.70
C ARG A 465 -8.23 50.40 11.65
N PHE A 466 -7.41 49.80 10.80
CA PHE A 466 -6.26 50.34 10.04
C PHE A 466 -4.98 50.74 10.81
N SER A 467 -3.84 50.15 10.40
CA SER A 467 -2.74 50.89 9.74
C SER A 467 -1.60 49.95 9.32
N ALA A 468 -1.02 50.28 8.16
CA ALA A 468 0.12 49.65 7.53
C ALA A 468 1.42 49.78 8.36
N GLY A 469 2.35 48.83 8.16
CA GLY A 469 3.67 48.84 8.79
C GLY A 469 4.63 47.90 8.06
N LEU A 470 5.26 48.46 7.02
CA LEU A 470 6.39 47.94 6.26
C LEU A 470 7.62 47.84 7.18
N ILE A 471 8.25 46.68 7.39
CA ILE A 471 9.69 46.59 7.74
C ILE A 471 10.32 45.36 7.06
N MET A 472 11.43 45.67 6.40
CA MET A 472 12.34 44.85 5.61
C MET A 472 13.39 44.16 6.51
N ALA A 473 13.85 42.99 6.05
CA ALA A 473 15.24 42.48 6.09
C ALA A 473 15.95 42.13 7.42
N SER A 474 16.46 40.89 7.47
CA SER A 474 17.83 40.48 7.91
C SER A 474 17.85 38.94 8.08
N ARG A 475 18.27 38.14 7.09
CA ARG A 475 19.62 37.52 6.98
C ARG A 475 20.26 37.09 8.32
N ARG A 476 20.13 35.80 8.67
CA ARG A 476 21.25 34.86 8.86
C ARG A 476 20.73 33.43 8.93
#